data_AF-A0A5N5TF55-F1
#
_entry.id   AF-A0A5N5TF55-F1
#
_cell.length_a   1.000
_cell.length_b   1.000
_cell.length_c   1.000
_cell.angle_alpha   90.00
_cell.angle_beta   90.00
_cell.angle_gamma   90.00
#
_symmetry.space_group_name_H-M   'P 1'
#
loop_
_entity.id
_entity.type
_entity.pdbx_description
1 polymer ?
#
loop_
_entity_poly.entity_id
_entity_poly.type
_entity_poly.pdbx_seq_one_letter_code
_entity_poly.pdbx_strand_id
1 'polypeptide(L)'
;MRESVLVLLKHLQRFFNDGLIYRGVYMINWCSTLQSAISDFEVDHIDIEGPTPVTLPGYKKPVMFGYLYEVKYKVLDLDETVTVCTTRPETILGDTAVMVHPEDPRYKHLHGRFVCHPFNGKAIPIITDFQVGMPRFVAREKILDHLSNLGLYDGSKKPHSMKLPLCSRSGDVIEHRLKEQWFLKTKKMTEDALKAISEGVELEKIKVVQQDTDVLDTWFSSGLLPFVINGWPHWGKKRKK
;
A
#
# COMPACT_ATOMS: atom_id res chain seq x y z
N MET A 1 -21.63 -20.37 19.76
CA MET A 1 -20.94 -19.91 18.53
C MET A 1 -21.87 -20.25 17.37
N ARG A 2 -22.23 -19.29 16.50
CA ARG A 2 -23.19 -19.53 15.40
C ARG A 2 -22.65 -20.63 14.46
N GLU A 3 -23.53 -21.45 13.88
CA GLU A 3 -23.14 -22.58 13.03
C GLU A 3 -22.29 -22.16 11.82
N SER A 4 -22.57 -20.99 11.26
CA SER A 4 -21.77 -20.33 10.20
C SER A 4 -20.31 -20.11 10.59
N VAL A 5 -20.05 -19.75 11.85
CA VAL A 5 -18.70 -19.52 12.37
C VAL A 5 -17.93 -20.84 12.49
N LEU A 6 -18.60 -21.94 12.85
CA LEU A 6 -17.97 -23.26 12.93
C LEU A 6 -17.59 -23.80 11.55
N VAL A 7 -18.42 -23.56 10.54
CA VAL A 7 -18.10 -23.93 9.14
C VAL A 7 -16.85 -23.17 8.68
N LEU A 8 -16.80 -21.86 8.94
CA LEU A 8 -15.64 -21.04 8.59
C LEU A 8 -14.36 -21.52 9.31
N LEU A 9 -14.42 -21.81 10.62
CA LEU A 9 -13.29 -22.39 11.35
C LEU A 9 -12.73 -23.63 10.69
N LYS A 10 -13.61 -24.56 10.32
CA LYS A 10 -13.22 -25.86 9.75
C LYS A 10 -12.48 -25.66 8.43
N HIS A 11 -12.97 -24.77 7.58
CA HIS A 11 -12.29 -24.46 6.31
C HIS A 11 -10.94 -23.79 6.54
N LEU A 12 -10.85 -22.85 7.48
CA LEU A 12 -9.58 -22.17 7.79
C LEU A 12 -8.56 -23.11 8.44
N GLN A 13 -9.01 -24.00 9.32
CA GLN A 13 -8.15 -25.05 9.89
C GLN A 13 -7.66 -25.99 8.79
N ARG A 14 -8.52 -26.38 7.85
CA ARG A 14 -8.11 -27.19 6.70
C ARG A 14 -7.06 -26.45 5.85
N PHE A 15 -7.30 -25.19 5.48
CA PHE A 15 -6.34 -24.42 4.69
C PHE A 15 -5.02 -24.20 5.43
N PHE A 16 -5.05 -24.07 6.75
CA PHE A 16 -3.83 -24.01 7.56
C PHE A 16 -3.08 -25.34 7.55
N ASN A 17 -3.77 -26.46 7.77
CA ASN A 17 -3.18 -27.80 7.72
C ASN A 17 -2.62 -28.14 6.34
N ASP A 18 -3.27 -27.68 5.27
CA ASP A 18 -2.84 -27.86 3.88
C ASP A 18 -1.68 -26.90 3.50
N GLY A 19 -1.20 -26.06 4.42
CA GLY A 19 -0.09 -25.12 4.20
C GLY A 19 -0.42 -23.96 3.25
N LEU A 20 -1.71 -23.69 3.05
CA LEU A 20 -2.22 -22.61 2.19
C LEU A 20 -2.29 -21.28 2.95
N ILE A 21 -2.52 -21.29 4.25
CA ILE A 21 -2.48 -20.08 5.09
C ILE A 21 -1.07 -19.90 5.64
N TYR A 22 -0.53 -18.69 5.50
CA TYR A 22 0.80 -18.35 6.03
C TYR A 22 0.85 -16.90 6.51
N ARG A 23 1.83 -16.61 7.37
CA ARG A 23 2.07 -15.27 7.91
C ARG A 23 3.38 -14.74 7.35
N GLY A 24 3.38 -13.48 6.91
CA GLY A 24 4.58 -12.84 6.40
C GLY A 24 4.46 -11.34 6.33
N VAL A 25 5.59 -10.66 6.14
CA VAL A 25 5.64 -9.21 5.94
C VAL A 25 5.60 -8.94 4.45
N TYR A 26 4.52 -8.33 3.98
CA TYR A 26 4.36 -7.94 2.59
C TYR A 26 3.85 -6.51 2.51
N MET A 27 3.99 -5.93 1.32
CA MET A 27 3.33 -4.67 0.99
C MET A 27 1.84 -4.95 0.85
N ILE A 28 1.03 -4.27 1.66
CA ILE A 28 -0.42 -4.41 1.69
C ILE A 28 -1.09 -3.08 1.34
N ASN A 29 -2.30 -3.15 0.76
CA ASN A 29 -3.18 -2.00 0.64
C ASN A 29 -3.73 -1.68 2.03
N TRP A 30 -3.52 -0.46 2.49
CA TRP A 30 -3.92 0.01 3.81
C TRP A 30 -4.89 1.17 3.66
N CYS A 31 -6.10 0.98 4.17
CA CYS A 31 -7.05 2.07 4.31
C CYS A 31 -6.76 2.79 5.64
N SER A 32 -6.41 4.08 5.56
CA SER A 32 -6.04 4.84 6.77
C SER A 32 -7.26 5.20 7.61
N THR A 33 -8.42 5.46 6.99
CA THR A 33 -9.69 5.67 7.69
C THR A 33 -10.14 4.42 8.46
N LEU A 34 -10.12 3.25 7.84
CA LEU A 34 -10.52 2.00 8.49
C LEU A 34 -9.45 1.42 9.42
N GLN A 35 -8.21 1.93 9.32
CA GLN A 35 -7.04 1.38 10.01
C GLN A 35 -6.89 -0.13 9.79
N SER A 36 -7.15 -0.58 8.57
CA SER A 36 -7.12 -1.99 8.19
C SER A 36 -6.44 -2.18 6.85
N ALA A 37 -5.84 -3.36 6.70
CA ALA A 37 -5.48 -3.85 5.38
C ALA A 37 -6.78 -4.09 4.58
N ILE A 38 -6.73 -3.92 3.26
CA ILE A 38 -7.80 -4.25 2.32
C ILE A 38 -7.24 -5.09 1.16
N SER A 39 -8.07 -5.90 0.52
CA SER A 39 -7.66 -6.69 -0.65
C SER A 39 -7.58 -5.82 -1.91
N ASP A 40 -6.89 -6.29 -2.95
CA ASP A 40 -6.84 -5.60 -4.25
C ASP A 40 -8.23 -5.41 -4.88
N PHE A 41 -9.15 -6.35 -4.62
CA PHE A 41 -10.55 -6.26 -5.07
C PHE A 41 -11.37 -5.20 -4.35
N GLU A 42 -10.90 -4.69 -3.20
CA GLU A 42 -11.53 -3.58 -2.47
C GLU A 42 -10.92 -2.22 -2.81
N VAL A 43 -10.08 -2.17 -3.85
CA VAL A 43 -9.46 -0.94 -4.33
C VAL A 43 -10.19 -0.47 -5.59
N ASP A 44 -10.99 0.58 -5.42
CA ASP A 44 -11.55 1.32 -6.54
C ASP A 44 -10.49 2.26 -7.12
N HIS A 45 -10.62 2.59 -8.40
CA HIS A 45 -9.70 3.54 -9.05
C HIS A 45 -10.49 4.66 -9.68
N ILE A 46 -10.06 5.90 -9.42
CA ILE A 46 -10.54 7.07 -10.15
C ILE A 46 -9.44 7.61 -11.04
N ASP A 47 -9.80 7.88 -12.28
CA ASP A 47 -8.93 8.59 -13.22
C ASP A 47 -9.04 10.09 -12.95
N ILE A 48 -7.90 10.74 -12.78
CA ILE A 48 -7.78 12.18 -12.57
C ILE A 48 -6.98 12.72 -13.74
N GLU A 49 -7.59 13.56 -14.58
CA GLU A 49 -6.93 14.08 -15.80
C GLU A 49 -5.98 15.26 -15.52
N GLY A 50 -6.08 15.86 -14.34
CA GLY A 50 -5.27 17.01 -13.92
C GLY A 50 -5.68 17.52 -12.53
N PRO A 51 -5.28 18.75 -12.17
CA PRO A 51 -5.52 19.31 -10.85
C PRO A 51 -6.99 19.26 -10.41
N THR A 52 -7.31 18.35 -9.49
CA THR A 52 -8.68 18.04 -9.09
C THR A 52 -8.81 18.06 -7.56
N PRO A 53 -9.74 18.85 -6.99
CA PRO A 53 -10.05 18.79 -5.57
C PRO A 53 -10.86 17.54 -5.25
N VAL A 54 -10.37 16.70 -4.33
CA VAL A 54 -11.05 15.48 -3.88
C VAL A 54 -11.40 15.62 -2.41
N THR A 55 -12.67 15.44 -2.07
CA THR A 55 -13.14 15.39 -0.68
C THR A 55 -12.88 14.00 -0.12
N LEU A 56 -12.03 13.93 0.91
CA LEU A 56 -11.66 12.67 1.55
C LEU A 56 -12.29 12.53 2.95
N PRO A 57 -12.57 11.29 3.41
CA PRO A 57 -13.07 11.05 4.75
C PRO A 57 -12.14 11.61 5.83
N GLY A 58 -12.68 12.35 6.79
CA GLY A 58 -11.91 12.94 7.89
C GLY A 58 -11.23 14.28 7.57
N TYR A 59 -11.33 14.78 6.33
CA TYR A 59 -10.80 16.09 5.95
C TYR A 59 -11.92 17.13 5.85
N LYS A 60 -11.75 18.27 6.55
CA LYS A 60 -12.71 19.39 6.50
C LYS A 60 -12.67 20.17 5.19
N LYS A 61 -11.56 20.11 4.46
CA LYS A 61 -11.35 20.80 3.19
C LYS A 61 -10.95 19.77 2.12
N PRO A 62 -11.38 19.95 0.86
CA PRO A 62 -10.91 19.12 -0.24
C PRO A 62 -9.38 19.17 -0.37
N VAL A 63 -8.80 18.03 -0.72
CA VAL A 63 -7.35 17.89 -0.96
C VAL A 63 -7.11 17.91 -2.47
N MET A 64 -6.14 18.69 -2.93
CA MET A 64 -5.79 18.75 -4.34
C MET A 64 -4.95 17.54 -4.76
N PHE A 65 -5.36 16.88 -5.84
CA PHE A 65 -4.64 15.81 -6.56
C PHE A 65 -4.40 16.20 -8.01
N GLY A 66 -3.61 15.42 -8.76
CA GLY A 66 -3.34 15.69 -10.18
C GLY A 66 -2.24 16.71 -10.46
N TYR A 67 -1.31 16.89 -9.51
CA TYR A 67 -0.08 17.66 -9.69
C TYR A 67 1.15 16.75 -9.65
N LEU A 68 2.12 17.04 -10.51
CA LEU A 68 3.48 16.53 -10.42
C LEU A 68 4.39 17.64 -9.92
N TYR A 69 5.09 17.36 -8.83
CA TYR A 69 6.00 18.28 -8.15
C TYR A 69 7.43 17.94 -8.50
N GLU A 70 8.23 18.94 -8.86
CA GLU A 70 9.65 18.78 -9.18
C GLU A 70 10.49 19.30 -8.03
N VAL A 71 11.23 18.42 -7.35
CA VAL A 71 12.00 18.74 -6.15
C VAL A 71 13.48 18.49 -6.39
N LYS A 72 14.34 19.47 -6.05
CA LYS A 72 15.79 19.38 -6.27
C LYS A 72 16.53 18.89 -5.02
N TYR A 73 17.42 17.91 -5.22
CA TYR A 73 18.32 17.36 -4.21
C TYR A 73 19.74 17.74 -4.56
N LYS A 74 20.44 18.43 -3.66
CA LYS A 74 21.83 18.84 -3.90
C LYS A 74 22.77 17.64 -3.81
N VAL A 75 23.63 17.41 -4.80
CA VAL A 75 24.67 16.39 -4.72
C VAL A 75 25.76 16.88 -3.75
N LEU A 76 26.23 16.02 -2.84
CA LEU A 76 27.14 16.45 -1.78
C LEU A 76 28.50 16.93 -2.30
N ASP A 77 29.04 16.24 -3.30
CA ASP A 77 30.41 16.47 -3.80
C ASP A 77 30.45 17.30 -5.10
N LEU A 78 29.31 17.77 -5.59
CA LEU A 78 29.18 18.49 -6.86
C LEU A 78 28.28 19.72 -6.68
N ASP A 79 28.54 20.79 -7.42
CA ASP A 79 27.61 21.92 -7.52
C ASP A 79 26.50 21.61 -8.55
N GLU A 80 25.86 20.45 -8.37
CA GLU A 80 24.82 19.90 -9.22
C GLU A 80 23.63 19.47 -8.34
N THR A 81 22.43 19.48 -8.92
CA THR A 81 21.21 18.98 -8.27
C THR A 81 20.56 17.87 -9.09
N VAL A 82 20.03 16.86 -8.42
CA VAL A 82 19.14 15.86 -9.02
C VAL A 82 17.70 16.28 -8.80
N THR A 83 16.92 16.38 -9.87
CA THR A 83 15.48 16.67 -9.79
C THR A 83 14.69 15.36 -9.67
N VAL A 84 13.91 15.25 -8.61
CA VAL A 84 12.98 14.15 -8.36
C VAL A 84 11.56 14.65 -8.62
N CYS A 85 10.84 13.95 -9.49
CA CYS A 85 9.44 14.23 -9.76
C CYS A 85 8.55 13.31 -8.93
N THR A 86 7.61 13.85 -8.16
CA THR A 86 6.67 13.06 -7.35
C THR A 86 5.29 13.68 -7.35
N THR A 87 4.24 12.85 -7.32
CA THR A 87 2.85 13.29 -7.08
C THR A 87 2.51 13.34 -5.59
N ARG A 88 3.43 12.87 -4.75
CA ARG A 88 3.28 12.72 -3.30
C ARG A 88 4.48 13.32 -2.58
N PRO A 89 4.67 14.65 -2.65
CA PRO A 89 5.84 15.29 -2.03
C PRO A 89 5.93 15.01 -0.52
N GLU A 90 4.83 14.70 0.18
CA GLU A 90 4.85 14.21 1.56
C GLU A 90 5.78 13.02 1.84
N THR A 91 5.99 12.15 0.85
CA THR A 91 6.82 10.96 1.06
C THR A 91 8.30 11.30 1.13
N ILE A 92 8.69 12.52 0.75
CA ILE A 92 10.09 12.97 0.73
C ILE A 92 10.74 12.92 2.11
N LEU A 93 9.98 13.13 3.20
CA LEU A 93 10.55 12.99 4.56
C LEU A 93 10.95 11.55 4.89
N GLY A 94 10.35 10.60 4.18
CA GLY A 94 10.77 9.22 4.21
C GLY A 94 11.85 8.91 3.19
N ASP A 95 12.45 9.88 2.52
CA ASP A 95 13.50 9.57 1.57
C ASP A 95 14.74 9.08 2.30
N THR A 96 15.22 7.98 1.78
CA THR A 96 16.39 7.26 2.29
C THR A 96 17.38 7.00 1.20
N ALA A 97 16.96 7.19 -0.04
CA ALA A 97 17.79 7.24 -1.20
C ALA A 97 17.05 7.95 -2.34
N VAL A 98 17.81 8.44 -3.31
CA VAL A 98 17.28 8.88 -4.61
C VAL A 98 17.59 7.81 -5.64
N MET A 99 16.58 7.36 -6.37
CA MET A 99 16.75 6.30 -7.36
C MET A 99 16.95 6.84 -8.76
N VAL A 100 17.99 6.35 -9.43
CA VAL A 100 18.25 6.62 -10.85
C VAL A 100 18.34 5.30 -11.61
N HIS A 101 17.91 5.30 -12.86
CA HIS A 101 17.99 4.12 -13.69
C HIS A 101 19.47 3.76 -13.98
N PRO A 102 19.88 2.48 -13.88
CA PRO A 102 21.27 2.07 -14.05
C PRO A 102 21.83 2.33 -15.46
N GLU A 103 20.96 2.46 -16.46
CA GLU A 103 21.39 2.71 -17.83
C GLU A 103 21.20 4.16 -18.29
N ASP A 104 20.59 5.02 -17.47
CA ASP A 104 20.32 6.41 -17.88
C ASP A 104 21.63 7.21 -17.96
N PRO A 105 22.04 7.66 -19.17
CA PRO A 105 23.30 8.35 -19.36
C PRO A 105 23.39 9.68 -18.61
N ARG A 106 22.24 10.30 -18.28
CA ARG A 106 22.19 11.57 -17.53
C ARG A 106 22.65 11.43 -16.08
N TYR A 107 22.61 10.22 -15.53
CA TYR A 107 22.85 9.99 -14.10
C TYR A 107 23.92 8.93 -13.83
N LYS A 108 24.56 8.37 -14.87
CA LYS A 108 25.66 7.39 -14.72
C LYS A 108 26.82 7.90 -13.87
N HIS A 109 27.15 9.19 -13.96
CA HIS A 109 28.20 9.81 -13.15
C HIS A 109 27.82 10.01 -11.68
N LEU A 110 26.54 9.80 -11.34
CA LEU A 110 25.98 9.96 -10.01
C LEU A 110 25.73 8.64 -9.27
N HIS A 111 25.96 7.49 -9.92
CA HIS A 111 25.79 6.17 -9.29
C HIS A 111 26.70 6.03 -8.07
N GLY A 112 26.11 5.62 -6.93
CA GLY A 112 26.86 5.44 -5.67
C GLY A 112 27.27 6.75 -4.98
N ARG A 113 26.92 7.92 -5.54
CA ARG A 113 27.09 9.21 -4.86
C ARG A 113 25.97 9.43 -3.84
N PHE A 114 26.03 10.53 -3.12
CA PHE A 114 25.02 10.91 -2.14
C PHE A 114 24.46 12.28 -2.48
N VAL A 115 23.18 12.46 -2.21
CA VAL A 115 22.55 13.78 -2.18
C VAL A 115 22.27 14.18 -0.74
N CYS A 116 22.21 15.48 -0.52
CA CYS A 116 21.73 16.07 0.70
C CYS A 116 20.21 15.97 0.71
N HIS A 117 19.66 15.25 1.69
CA HIS A 117 18.24 15.19 1.92
C HIS A 117 17.72 16.60 2.27
N PRO A 118 16.71 17.12 1.55
CA PRO A 118 16.33 18.52 1.61
C PRO A 118 15.92 19.00 3.00
N PHE A 119 15.32 18.14 3.83
CA PHE A 119 14.81 18.52 5.17
C PHE A 119 15.77 18.37 6.33
N ASN A 120 16.50 17.26 6.41
CA ASN A 120 17.30 16.90 7.58
C ASN A 120 18.81 17.03 7.31
N GLY A 121 19.20 17.44 6.09
CA GLY A 121 20.59 17.59 5.68
C GLY A 121 21.38 16.28 5.64
N LYS A 122 20.72 15.14 5.88
CA LYS A 122 21.37 13.83 5.92
C LYS A 122 21.82 13.46 4.51
N ALA A 123 23.02 12.91 4.41
CA ALA A 123 23.45 12.25 3.19
C ALA A 123 22.54 11.04 2.94
N ILE A 124 21.74 11.08 1.88
CA ILE A 124 21.00 9.94 1.37
C ILE A 124 21.66 9.47 0.06
N PRO A 125 21.94 8.18 -0.08
CA PRO A 125 22.63 7.69 -1.25
C PRO A 125 21.77 7.80 -2.51
N ILE A 126 22.42 7.99 -3.64
CA ILE A 126 21.85 7.73 -4.96
C ILE A 126 22.06 6.24 -5.19
N ILE A 127 21.04 5.47 -4.86
CA ILE A 127 21.07 4.02 -5.03
C ILE A 127 20.13 3.64 -6.13
N THR A 128 20.38 2.49 -6.67
CA THR A 128 19.32 1.69 -7.24
C THR A 128 18.66 0.96 -6.05
N ASP A 129 17.39 1.24 -5.72
CA ASP A 129 16.52 0.64 -4.64
C ASP A 129 16.17 1.50 -3.33
N PHE A 130 15.36 1.08 -2.32
CA PHE A 130 14.60 2.02 -1.38
C PHE A 130 14.34 1.61 0.13
N GLN A 131 14.10 2.56 1.11
CA GLN A 131 13.21 2.50 2.35
C GLN A 131 13.49 3.49 3.57
N VAL A 132 12.54 3.88 4.49
CA VAL A 132 11.61 5.07 4.63
C VAL A 132 11.24 5.50 6.10
N GLY A 133 10.69 6.74 6.37
CA GLY A 133 9.69 7.06 7.46
C GLY A 133 9.27 8.53 7.85
N MET A 134 7.95 8.94 7.78
CA MET A 134 7.11 9.82 8.68
C MET A 134 5.62 10.03 8.17
N PRO A 135 4.65 10.63 8.93
CA PRO A 135 3.23 10.80 8.52
C PRO A 135 2.91 11.79 7.37
N ARG A 136 2.08 11.32 6.42
CA ARG A 136 1.91 11.79 5.03
C ARG A 136 1.40 13.23 4.82
N PHE A 137 0.11 13.56 4.87
CA PHE A 137 -0.34 14.86 4.34
C PHE A 137 0.08 16.09 5.16
N VAL A 138 0.44 15.91 6.43
CA VAL A 138 1.09 16.96 7.23
C VAL A 138 2.53 17.20 6.76
N ALA A 139 3.21 16.13 6.33
CA ALA A 139 4.50 16.23 5.69
C ALA A 139 4.38 16.98 4.35
N ARG A 140 3.35 16.76 3.52
CA ARG A 140 3.20 17.44 2.20
C ARG A 140 3.39 18.95 2.29
N GLU A 141 2.55 19.60 3.08
CA GLU A 141 2.54 21.07 3.16
C GLU A 141 3.84 21.59 3.78
N LYS A 142 4.28 20.98 4.90
CA LYS A 142 5.54 21.34 5.54
C LYS A 142 6.75 21.13 4.63
N ILE A 143 6.69 20.14 3.75
CA ILE A 143 7.74 19.82 2.81
C ILE A 143 7.86 20.89 1.75
N LEU A 144 6.74 21.21 1.11
CA LEU A 144 6.70 22.23 0.06
C LEU A 144 7.12 23.60 0.61
N ASP A 145 6.66 23.96 1.81
CA ASP A 145 7.04 25.21 2.49
C ASP A 145 8.56 25.27 2.76
N HIS A 146 9.12 24.21 3.34
CA HIS A 146 10.53 24.22 3.70
C HIS A 146 11.46 24.08 2.48
N LEU A 147 11.08 23.34 1.43
CA LEU A 147 11.82 23.35 0.15
C LEU A 147 11.83 24.72 -0.52
N SER A 148 10.72 25.46 -0.43
CA SER A 148 10.62 26.82 -0.95
C SER A 148 11.56 27.76 -0.19
N ASN A 149 11.60 27.65 1.15
CA ASN A 149 12.51 28.44 1.99
C ASN A 149 13.99 28.17 1.71
N LEU A 150 14.34 26.95 1.29
CA LEU A 150 15.70 26.56 0.91
C LEU A 150 16.06 26.90 -0.54
N GLY A 151 15.13 27.44 -1.34
CA GLY A 151 15.34 27.67 -2.78
C GLY A 151 15.46 26.39 -3.62
N LEU A 152 15.11 25.23 -3.04
CA LEU A 152 15.17 23.92 -3.69
C LEU A 152 13.88 23.55 -4.43
N TYR A 153 12.83 24.32 -4.19
CA TYR A 153 11.56 24.26 -4.91
C TYR A 153 11.14 25.68 -5.28
N ASP A 154 10.89 25.90 -6.56
CA ASP A 154 10.52 27.21 -7.11
C ASP A 154 8.99 27.41 -7.17
N GLY A 155 8.22 26.50 -6.59
CA GLY A 155 6.77 26.49 -6.68
C GLY A 155 6.21 25.83 -7.93
N SER A 156 7.07 25.26 -8.80
CA SER A 156 6.63 24.58 -10.02
C SER A 156 5.69 23.40 -9.71
N LYS A 157 4.51 23.41 -10.35
CA LYS A 157 3.54 22.31 -10.32
C LYS A 157 3.05 22.11 -11.72
N LYS A 158 3.22 20.91 -12.26
CA LYS A 158 2.70 20.58 -13.60
C LYS A 158 1.40 19.80 -13.45
N PRO A 159 0.35 20.12 -14.22
CA PRO A 159 -0.81 19.25 -14.35
C PRO A 159 -0.37 17.85 -14.74
N HIS A 160 -0.91 16.83 -14.07
CA HIS A 160 -0.54 15.45 -14.34
C HIS A 160 -1.75 14.54 -14.20
N SER A 161 -1.98 13.74 -15.24
CA SER A 161 -3.00 12.70 -15.22
C SER A 161 -2.50 11.50 -14.41
N MET A 162 -3.33 10.99 -13.50
CA MET A 162 -2.97 9.88 -12.62
C MET A 162 -4.19 9.01 -12.27
N LYS A 163 -3.92 7.76 -11.90
CA LYS A 163 -4.90 6.87 -11.27
C LYS A 163 -4.77 6.95 -9.75
N LEU A 164 -5.85 7.33 -9.08
CA LEU A 164 -5.89 7.38 -7.63
C LEU A 164 -6.61 6.13 -7.09
N PRO A 165 -5.92 5.26 -6.33
CA PRO A 165 -6.54 4.11 -5.70
C PRO A 165 -7.30 4.54 -4.43
N LEU A 166 -8.57 4.15 -4.34
CA LEU A 166 -9.48 4.46 -3.25
C LEU A 166 -9.97 3.18 -2.58
N CYS A 167 -10.21 3.25 -1.28
CA CYS A 167 -10.88 2.18 -0.56
C CYS A 167 -12.36 2.16 -0.94
N SER A 168 -12.85 1.04 -1.48
CA SER A 168 -14.27 0.93 -1.89
C SER A 168 -15.26 1.14 -0.75
N ARG A 169 -14.83 0.85 0.49
CA ARG A 169 -15.67 0.98 1.68
C ARG A 169 -15.67 2.37 2.29
N SER A 170 -14.54 3.07 2.27
CA SER A 170 -14.41 4.36 2.95
C SER A 170 -14.29 5.55 2.00
N GLY A 171 -13.83 5.35 0.77
CA GLY A 171 -13.45 6.41 -0.16
C GLY A 171 -12.09 7.07 0.13
N ASP A 172 -11.34 6.60 1.14
CA ASP A 172 -9.99 7.11 1.44
C ASP A 172 -8.94 6.57 0.47
N VAL A 173 -7.87 7.33 0.24
CA VAL A 173 -6.76 6.96 -0.64
C VAL A 173 -5.94 5.82 -0.03
N ILE A 174 -5.74 4.77 -0.81
CA ILE A 174 -4.99 3.58 -0.41
C ILE A 174 -3.50 3.88 -0.21
N GLU A 175 -2.97 3.33 0.87
CA GLU A 175 -1.54 3.34 1.16
C GLU A 175 -0.92 1.97 1.05
N HIS A 176 0.23 1.88 0.41
CA HIS A 176 1.02 0.66 0.40
C HIS A 176 1.91 0.65 1.65
N ARG A 177 1.72 -0.34 2.53
CA ARG A 177 2.50 -0.48 3.77
C ARG A 177 3.10 -1.85 3.89
N LEU A 178 4.36 -1.95 4.32
CA LEU A 178 4.92 -3.21 4.78
C LEU A 178 4.34 -3.54 6.15
N LYS A 179 3.55 -4.62 6.22
CA LYS A 179 2.97 -5.09 7.48
C LYS A 179 2.95 -6.60 7.52
N GLU A 180 3.19 -7.15 8.70
CA GLU A 180 3.02 -8.58 8.93
C GLU A 180 1.53 -8.93 8.89
N GLN A 181 1.15 -9.85 8.01
CA GLN A 181 -0.23 -10.23 7.80
C GLN A 181 -0.39 -11.71 7.43
N TRP A 182 -1.63 -12.20 7.51
CA TRP A 182 -2.01 -13.55 7.11
C TRP A 182 -2.48 -13.54 5.66
N PHE A 183 -1.97 -14.48 4.87
CA PHE A 183 -2.22 -14.61 3.44
C PHE A 183 -2.68 -16.03 3.13
N LEU A 184 -3.46 -16.16 2.05
CA LEU A 184 -3.88 -17.43 1.48
C LEU A 184 -3.16 -17.64 0.15
N LYS A 185 -2.55 -18.81 -0.04
CA LYS A 185 -1.99 -19.22 -1.33
C LYS A 185 -3.12 -19.60 -2.27
N THR A 186 -3.54 -18.65 -3.11
CA THR A 186 -4.64 -18.84 -4.05
C THR A 186 -4.23 -19.57 -5.33
N LYS A 187 -2.95 -19.51 -5.72
CA LYS A 187 -2.46 -20.06 -7.01
C LYS A 187 -2.94 -21.48 -7.30
N LYS A 188 -2.67 -22.42 -6.40
CA LYS A 188 -3.08 -23.83 -6.55
C LYS A 188 -4.62 -23.98 -6.54
N MET A 189 -5.31 -23.21 -5.69
CA MET A 189 -6.77 -23.24 -5.62
C MET A 189 -7.41 -22.76 -6.92
N THR A 190 -6.82 -21.75 -7.55
CA THR A 190 -7.26 -21.24 -8.86
C THR A 190 -7.04 -22.29 -9.94
N GLU A 191 -5.88 -22.95 -9.97
CA GLU A 191 -5.59 -24.04 -10.92
C GLU A 191 -6.59 -25.20 -10.77
N ASP A 192 -6.84 -25.65 -9.54
CA ASP A 192 -7.79 -26.73 -9.24
C ASP A 192 -9.23 -26.32 -9.62
N ALA A 193 -9.62 -25.06 -9.38
CA ALA A 193 -10.94 -24.53 -9.74
C ALA A 193 -11.14 -24.45 -11.27
N LEU A 194 -10.13 -23.97 -12.00
CA LEU A 194 -10.16 -23.92 -13.46
C LEU A 194 -10.26 -25.33 -14.06
N LYS A 195 -9.53 -26.29 -13.50
CA LYS A 195 -9.61 -27.69 -13.91
C LYS A 195 -11.01 -28.26 -13.69
N ALA A 196 -11.61 -28.05 -12.51
CA ALA A 196 -12.97 -28.51 -12.23
C ALA A 196 -14.02 -27.93 -13.19
N ILE A 197 -13.90 -26.64 -13.54
CA ILE A 197 -14.75 -25.99 -14.54
C ILE A 197 -14.58 -26.66 -15.91
N SER A 198 -13.33 -26.92 -16.32
CA SER A 198 -13.03 -27.58 -17.61
C SER A 198 -13.51 -29.03 -17.68
N GLU A 199 -13.61 -29.71 -16.54
CA GLU A 199 -14.10 -31.09 -16.41
C GLU A 199 -15.64 -31.18 -16.29
N GLY A 200 -16.36 -30.06 -16.46
CA GLY A 200 -17.82 -30.03 -16.54
C GLY A 200 -18.53 -29.97 -15.19
N VAL A 201 -17.86 -29.53 -14.13
CA VAL A 201 -18.55 -29.14 -12.89
C VAL A 201 -19.40 -27.90 -13.20
N GLU A 202 -20.70 -28.10 -13.41
CA GLU A 202 -21.67 -27.02 -13.57
C GLU A 202 -21.69 -26.14 -12.32
N LEU A 203 -21.44 -24.84 -12.49
CA LEU A 203 -21.48 -23.85 -11.42
C LEU A 203 -22.83 -23.84 -10.68
N GLU A 204 -23.91 -24.28 -11.32
CA GLU A 204 -25.27 -24.41 -10.74
C GLU A 204 -25.41 -25.55 -9.72
N LYS A 205 -24.53 -26.56 -9.74
CA LYS A 205 -24.47 -27.65 -8.74
C LYS A 205 -23.68 -27.28 -7.48
N ILE A 206 -22.91 -26.18 -7.52
CA ILE A 206 -22.57 -25.46 -6.31
C ILE A 206 -23.91 -24.90 -5.83
N LYS A 207 -24.53 -25.54 -4.83
CA LYS A 207 -25.74 -25.03 -4.16
C LYS A 207 -25.62 -23.51 -4.14
N VAL A 208 -26.51 -22.80 -4.84
CA VAL A 208 -26.50 -21.33 -4.89
C VAL A 208 -26.27 -20.86 -3.46
N VAL A 209 -25.05 -20.43 -3.19
CA VAL A 209 -24.67 -19.97 -1.87
C VAL A 209 -25.30 -18.61 -1.83
N GLN A 210 -26.51 -18.54 -1.29
CA GLN A 210 -27.18 -17.27 -1.11
C GLN A 210 -26.28 -16.46 -0.18
N GLN A 211 -25.79 -15.33 -0.70
CA GLN A 211 -24.97 -14.43 0.05
C GLN A 211 -25.73 -14.05 1.33
N ASP A 212 -25.17 -14.41 2.48
CA ASP A 212 -25.73 -14.04 3.77
C ASP A 212 -25.60 -12.52 3.90
N THR A 213 -26.73 -11.85 4.13
CA THR A 213 -26.84 -10.38 4.12
C THR A 213 -26.06 -9.70 5.26
N ASP A 214 -25.53 -10.49 6.21
CA ASP A 214 -24.67 -10.06 7.33
C ASP A 214 -23.18 -10.43 7.10
N VAL A 215 -22.81 -10.85 5.88
CA VAL A 215 -21.42 -11.16 5.52
C VAL A 215 -20.91 -10.10 4.56
N LEU A 216 -20.09 -9.21 5.10
CA LEU A 216 -19.36 -8.18 4.37
C LEU A 216 -18.82 -8.73 3.04
N ASP A 217 -19.15 -8.05 1.93
CA ASP A 217 -18.69 -8.24 0.55
C ASP A 217 -17.17 -8.06 0.39
N THR A 218 -16.42 -8.91 1.10
CA THR A 218 -14.98 -8.94 1.05
C THR A 218 -14.58 -10.40 1.03
N TRP A 219 -14.16 -10.90 -0.12
CA TRP A 219 -13.20 -11.97 -0.12
C TRP A 219 -11.97 -11.46 0.61
N PHE A 220 -11.89 -11.76 1.90
CA PHE A 220 -10.63 -11.96 2.60
C PHE A 220 -9.64 -10.79 2.46
N SER A 221 -9.84 -9.70 3.20
CA SER A 221 -8.69 -8.84 3.49
C SER A 221 -7.90 -9.37 4.69
N SER A 222 -6.77 -9.95 4.30
CA SER A 222 -5.47 -10.04 4.97
C SER A 222 -5.43 -9.68 6.45
N GLY A 223 -5.29 -10.71 7.26
CA GLY A 223 -5.68 -10.63 8.66
C GLY A 223 -6.98 -11.32 8.92
N LEU A 224 -7.36 -12.27 8.05
CA LEU A 224 -8.00 -13.50 8.49
C LEU A 224 -7.58 -13.71 9.92
N LEU A 225 -8.57 -13.71 10.80
CA LEU A 225 -8.31 -13.91 12.20
C LEU A 225 -7.59 -12.70 12.86
N PRO A 226 -8.31 -11.91 13.70
CA PRO A 226 -8.02 -11.99 15.15
C PRO A 226 -8.72 -13.20 15.71
N PHE A 227 -8.37 -14.28 15.04
CA PHE A 227 -8.78 -15.61 15.29
C PHE A 227 -10.26 -15.88 15.05
N VAL A 228 -11.00 -14.94 14.39
CA VAL A 228 -12.45 -14.82 13.99
C VAL A 228 -13.46 -15.35 15.03
N ILE A 229 -12.97 -16.03 16.05
CA ILE A 229 -13.62 -17.17 16.67
C ILE A 229 -13.01 -17.42 18.04
N ASN A 230 -11.68 -17.40 18.21
CA ASN A 230 -11.09 -18.12 19.33
C ASN A 230 -9.95 -17.46 20.09
N GLY A 231 -9.30 -16.46 19.53
CA GLY A 231 -7.93 -16.18 19.95
C GLY A 231 -6.98 -17.33 19.57
N TRP A 232 -5.81 -16.94 19.12
CA TRP A 232 -4.56 -17.68 19.25
C TRP A 232 -3.71 -16.75 20.15
N PRO A 233 -2.78 -17.18 21.01
CA PRO A 233 -2.03 -18.44 21.05
C PRO A 233 -1.95 -19.06 22.47
N HIS A 234 -2.61 -20.19 22.75
CA HIS A 234 -2.34 -21.11 23.89
C HIS A 234 -2.99 -22.48 23.67
N TRP A 235 -2.95 -23.02 22.46
CA TRP A 235 -3.57 -24.31 22.21
C TRP A 235 -2.76 -25.43 22.91
N GLY A 236 -3.09 -25.69 24.18
CA GLY A 236 -2.66 -26.88 24.93
C GLY A 236 -1.64 -26.76 26.06
N LYS A 237 -0.98 -25.62 26.37
CA LYS A 237 -0.09 -25.55 27.55
C LYS A 237 -0.25 -24.25 28.35
N LYS A 238 -0.77 -24.40 29.58
CA LYS A 238 -0.66 -23.38 30.63
C LYS A 238 0.82 -23.03 30.80
N ARG A 239 1.19 -21.76 30.60
CA ARG A 239 2.47 -21.24 31.10
C ARG A 239 2.46 -21.41 32.62
N LYS A 240 3.22 -22.38 33.16
CA LYS A 240 3.53 -22.40 34.59
C LYS A 240 4.30 -21.11 34.89
N LYS A 241 3.83 -20.40 35.92
CA LYS A 241 4.55 -19.28 36.54
C LYS A 241 5.89 -19.78 37.08
#